data_AF-A6ZTZ7-F1
#
_entry.id   AF-A6ZTZ7-F1
#
_cell.length_a   1.000
_cell.length_b   1.000
_cell.length_c   1.000
_cell.angle_alpha   90.00
_cell.angle_beta   90.00
_cell.angle_gamma   90.00
#
_symmetry.space_group_name_H-M   'P 1'
#
loop_
_entity.id
_entity.type
_entity.pdbx_description
1 polymer ?
#
loop_
_entity_poly.entity_id
_entity_poly.type
_entity_poly.pdbx_seq_one_letter_code
_entity_poly.pdbx_strand_id
1 'polypeptide(L)'
;MFRQCAKRYASSLPPNALKPAFGPPDKVAAQKFKESLMATEKHAKDTSNMWVKISVWVALPAIALTAVNTYFVEKEHAEHREHLKHVPDSEWPRDYEFMNIRSKPFFWGDGDKTLFWNPVVNRHIEHDD
;
A
#
# COMPACT_ATOMS: atom_id res chain seq x y z
N MET A 1 -57.49 -51.07 -5.51
CA MET A 1 -56.10 -51.36 -5.96
C MET A 1 -55.28 -50.08 -5.77
N PHE A 2 -54.07 -50.20 -5.21
CA PHE A 2 -53.08 -49.13 -4.98
C PHE A 2 -53.24 -48.22 -3.74
N ARG A 3 -52.77 -48.70 -2.58
CA ARG A 3 -52.22 -47.82 -1.54
C ARG A 3 -50.80 -47.45 -1.95
N GLN A 4 -50.61 -46.22 -2.42
CA GLN A 4 -49.32 -45.65 -2.76
C GLN A 4 -48.36 -45.72 -1.57
N CYS A 5 -47.18 -46.29 -1.84
CA CYS A 5 -46.02 -46.37 -0.97
C CYS A 5 -45.56 -44.99 -0.51
N ALA A 6 -46.07 -44.51 0.62
CA ALA A 6 -45.35 -43.53 1.43
C ALA A 6 -44.23 -44.26 2.19
N LYS A 7 -43.18 -44.73 1.46
CA LYS A 7 -41.91 -45.06 2.10
C LYS A 7 -41.27 -43.74 2.50
N ARG A 8 -41.69 -43.21 3.66
CA ARG A 8 -40.82 -42.34 4.44
C ARG A 8 -39.55 -43.15 4.68
N TYR A 9 -38.52 -42.89 3.90
CA TYR A 9 -37.17 -43.31 4.26
C TYR A 9 -36.85 -42.56 5.55
N ALA A 10 -37.24 -43.14 6.69
CA ALA A 10 -36.60 -42.83 7.95
C ALA A 10 -35.13 -43.12 7.70
N SER A 11 -34.33 -42.08 7.49
CA SER A 11 -32.89 -42.21 7.26
C SER A 11 -32.29 -42.82 8.52
N SER A 12 -32.23 -44.15 8.55
CA SER A 12 -31.64 -44.89 9.65
C SER A 12 -30.15 -44.56 9.66
N LEU A 13 -29.69 -43.98 10.76
CA LEU A 13 -28.28 -43.67 10.94
C LEU A 13 -27.45 -44.97 10.77
N PRO A 14 -26.29 -44.92 10.09
CA PRO A 14 -25.43 -46.08 9.96
C PRO A 14 -24.96 -46.57 11.35
N PRO A 15 -24.59 -47.85 11.49
CA PRO A 15 -24.34 -48.47 12.80
C PRO A 15 -23.21 -47.83 13.64
N ASN A 16 -22.37 -46.99 13.01
CA ASN A 16 -21.27 -46.28 13.67
C ASN A 16 -21.51 -44.77 13.81
N ALA A 17 -22.69 -44.26 13.44
CA ALA A 17 -22.96 -42.81 13.38
C ALA A 17 -22.79 -42.08 14.71
N LEU A 18 -23.03 -42.77 15.83
CA LEU A 18 -22.95 -42.21 17.18
C LEU A 18 -21.70 -42.66 17.95
N LYS A 19 -20.77 -43.36 17.28
CA LYS A 19 -19.51 -43.75 17.92
C LYS A 19 -18.61 -42.51 18.08
N PRO A 20 -17.84 -42.40 19.16
CA PRO A 20 -16.88 -41.31 19.32
C PRO A 20 -15.92 -41.26 18.13
N ALA A 21 -15.78 -40.08 17.52
CA ALA A 21 -14.91 -39.88 16.35
C ALA A 21 -13.43 -39.76 16.74
N PHE A 22 -13.14 -39.34 17.97
CA PHE A 22 -11.79 -39.10 18.47
C PHE A 22 -11.48 -39.98 19.69
N GLY A 23 -10.18 -40.26 19.88
CA GLY A 23 -9.65 -40.99 21.02
C GLY A 23 -9.73 -40.20 22.34
N PRO A 24 -9.08 -40.68 23.41
CA PRO A 24 -9.08 -39.97 24.69
C PRO A 24 -8.49 -38.56 24.54
N PRO A 25 -9.13 -37.52 25.07
CA PRO A 25 -8.66 -36.16 24.92
C PRO A 25 -7.36 -35.92 25.71
N ASP A 26 -6.33 -35.38 25.06
CA ASP A 26 -5.11 -34.94 25.72
C ASP A 26 -5.33 -33.56 26.38
N LYS A 27 -5.66 -33.61 27.67
CA LYS A 27 -5.94 -32.42 28.48
C LYS A 27 -4.67 -31.60 28.77
N VAL A 28 -3.50 -32.24 28.81
CA VAL A 28 -2.24 -31.58 29.16
C VAL A 28 -1.77 -30.71 27.99
N ALA A 29 -1.77 -31.27 26.77
CA ALA A 29 -1.45 -30.51 25.57
C ALA A 29 -2.44 -29.35 25.36
N ALA A 30 -3.74 -29.61 25.56
CA ALA A 30 -4.77 -28.57 25.46
C ALA A 30 -4.59 -27.44 26.49
N GLN A 31 -4.19 -27.77 27.72
CA GLN A 31 -3.90 -26.77 28.75
C GLN A 31 -2.66 -25.94 28.40
N LYS A 32 -1.58 -26.58 27.93
CA LYS A 32 -0.36 -25.88 27.49
C LYS A 32 -0.64 -24.93 26.33
N PHE A 33 -1.49 -25.32 25.39
CA PHE A 33 -1.93 -24.45 24.31
C PHE A 33 -2.74 -23.24 24.83
N LYS A 34 -3.64 -23.43 25.79
CA LYS A 34 -4.37 -22.31 26.41
C LYS A 34 -3.42 -21.35 27.16
N GLU A 35 -2.46 -21.90 27.89
CA GLU A 35 -1.42 -21.12 28.58
C GLU A 35 -0.56 -20.34 27.58
N SER A 36 -0.19 -20.94 26.44
CA SER A 36 0.60 -20.25 25.41
C SER A 36 -0.16 -19.10 24.77
N LEU A 37 -1.47 -19.22 24.55
CA LEU A 37 -2.28 -18.11 24.02
C LEU A 37 -2.26 -16.90 24.96
N MET A 38 -2.43 -17.11 26.26
CA MET A 38 -2.37 -16.03 27.26
C MET A 38 -0.96 -15.42 27.33
N ALA A 39 0.08 -16.24 27.24
CA ALA A 39 1.46 -15.77 27.22
C ALA A 39 1.75 -14.91 25.97
N THR A 40 1.27 -15.33 24.80
CA THR A 40 1.40 -14.57 23.55
C THR A 40 0.65 -13.24 23.63
N GLU A 41 -0.57 -13.23 24.16
CA GLU A 41 -1.35 -12.01 24.33
C GLU A 41 -0.61 -11.01 25.24
N LYS A 42 -0.10 -11.47 26.38
CA LYS A 42 0.69 -10.63 27.30
C LYS A 42 1.94 -10.07 26.63
N HIS A 43 2.71 -10.92 25.95
CA HIS A 43 3.91 -10.51 25.22
C HIS A 43 3.60 -9.49 24.12
N ALA A 44 2.51 -9.69 23.38
CA ALA A 44 2.06 -8.76 22.34
C ALA A 44 1.67 -7.40 22.93
N LYS A 45 0.97 -7.37 24.07
CA LYS A 45 0.63 -6.13 24.78
C LYS A 45 1.87 -5.35 25.19
N ASP A 46 2.85 -6.02 25.79
CA ASP A 46 4.09 -5.38 26.23
C ASP A 46 4.92 -4.86 25.04
N THR A 47 5.01 -5.67 23.98
CA THR A 47 5.73 -5.33 22.75
C THR A 47 5.07 -4.18 22.00
N SER A 48 3.74 -4.16 21.90
CA SER A 48 3.00 -3.07 21.27
C SER A 48 3.23 -1.75 21.99
N ASN A 49 3.16 -1.75 23.33
CA ASN A 49 3.44 -0.56 24.13
C ASN A 49 4.88 -0.06 23.96
N MET A 50 5.86 -0.96 23.82
CA MET A 50 7.25 -0.61 23.51
C MET A 50 7.36 0.10 22.16
N TRP A 51 6.74 -0.44 21.11
CA TRP A 51 6.81 0.13 19.76
C TRP A 51 6.06 1.44 19.62
N VAL A 52 4.94 1.63 20.32
CA VAL A 52 4.27 2.93 20.38
C VAL A 52 5.19 3.99 20.98
N LYS A 53 5.93 3.66 22.04
CA LYS A 53 6.92 4.59 22.63
C LYS A 53 8.02 4.91 21.62
N ILE A 54 8.61 3.93 20.96
CA ILE A 54 9.65 4.18 19.94
C ILE A 54 9.11 5.05 18.80
N SER A 55 7.91 4.75 18.29
CA SER A 55 7.28 5.53 17.22
C SER A 55 7.12 7.00 17.62
N VAL A 56 6.58 7.27 18.81
CA VAL A 56 6.33 8.63 19.28
C VAL A 56 7.62 9.35 19.68
N TRP A 57 8.56 8.66 20.33
CA TRP A 57 9.75 9.29 20.92
C TRP A 57 10.94 9.36 19.97
N VAL A 58 10.95 8.56 18.90
CA VAL A 58 12.05 8.53 17.93
C VAL A 58 11.56 8.97 16.56
N ALA A 59 10.51 8.33 16.02
CA ALA A 59 10.09 8.61 14.65
C ALA A 59 9.49 10.01 14.50
N LEU A 60 8.66 10.48 15.45
CA LEU A 60 8.11 11.84 15.37
C LEU A 60 9.19 12.94 15.43
N PRO A 61 10.17 12.91 16.36
CA PRO A 61 11.27 13.88 16.31
C PRO A 61 12.10 13.80 15.04
N ALA A 62 12.37 12.59 14.53
CA ALA A 62 13.09 12.41 13.27
C ALA A 62 12.33 13.06 12.10
N ILE A 63 11.02 12.80 11.98
CA ILE A 63 10.16 13.41 10.97
C ILE A 63 10.14 14.93 11.13
N ALA A 64 10.05 15.46 12.35
CA ALA A 64 10.05 16.90 12.58
C ALA A 64 11.36 17.55 12.08
N LEU A 65 12.51 16.95 12.38
CA LEU A 65 13.80 17.44 11.91
C LEU A 65 13.92 17.38 10.38
N THR A 66 13.51 16.26 9.77
CA THR A 66 13.51 16.12 8.31
C THR A 66 12.55 17.10 7.65
N ALA A 67 11.36 17.31 8.22
CA ALA A 67 10.37 18.24 7.69
C ALA A 67 10.90 19.68 7.68
N VAL A 68 11.60 20.11 8.74
CA VAL A 68 12.23 21.44 8.77
C VAL A 68 13.32 21.57 7.69
N ASN A 69 14.18 20.55 7.55
CA ASN A 69 15.22 20.55 6.53
C ASN A 69 14.63 20.60 5.11
N THR A 70 13.68 19.73 4.80
CA THR A 70 13.01 19.69 3.50
C THR A 70 12.23 20.98 3.23
N TYR A 71 11.61 21.60 4.26
CA TYR A 71 10.91 22.87 4.09
C TYR A 71 11.85 23.99 3.62
N PHE A 72 13.06 24.10 4.19
CA PHE A 72 14.02 25.11 3.74
C PHE A 72 14.50 24.87 2.31
N VAL A 73 14.87 23.63 1.97
CA VAL A 73 15.29 23.26 0.62
C VAL A 73 14.17 23.46 -0.40
N GLU A 74 12.94 23.08 -0.06
CA GLU A 74 11.79 23.23 -0.95
C GLU A 74 11.42 24.70 -1.16
N LYS A 75 11.63 25.56 -0.15
CA LYS A 75 11.44 27.02 -0.32
C LYS A 75 12.42 27.58 -1.35
N GLU A 76 13.70 27.19 -1.29
CA GLU A 76 14.71 27.59 -2.29
C GLU A 76 14.34 27.07 -3.68
N HIS A 77 13.87 25.82 -3.79
CA HIS A 77 13.39 25.27 -5.06
C HIS A 77 12.13 25.99 -5.58
N ALA A 78 11.22 26.41 -4.70
CA ALA A 78 10.04 27.16 -5.09
C ALA A 78 10.41 28.52 -5.68
N GLU A 79 11.32 29.25 -5.02
CA GLU A 79 11.85 30.53 -5.53
C GLU A 79 12.56 30.34 -6.88
N HIS A 80 13.36 29.28 -7.04
CA HIS A 80 14.00 28.96 -8.31
C HIS A 80 12.97 28.67 -9.42
N ARG A 81 11.90 27.92 -9.14
CA ARG A 81 10.84 27.65 -10.12
C ARG A 81 10.11 28.93 -10.53
N GLU A 82 9.88 29.87 -9.60
CA GLU A 82 9.32 31.17 -9.94
C GLU A 82 10.28 31.97 -10.84
N HIS A 83 11.60 31.96 -10.60
CA HIS A 83 12.54 32.60 -11.52
C HIS A 83 12.52 31.96 -12.91
N LEU A 84 12.52 30.63 -13.01
CA LEU A 84 12.47 29.92 -14.29
C LEU A 84 11.22 30.26 -15.10
N LYS A 85 10.07 30.46 -14.44
CA LYS A 85 8.81 30.84 -15.09
C LYS A 85 8.92 32.12 -15.93
N HIS A 86 9.80 33.05 -15.54
CA HIS A 86 9.99 34.33 -16.23
C HIS A 86 11.06 34.27 -17.33
N VAL A 87 11.80 33.16 -17.45
CA VAL A 87 12.77 32.95 -18.54
C VAL A 87 11.99 32.75 -19.84
N PRO A 88 12.22 33.55 -20.89
CA PRO A 88 11.55 33.38 -22.17
C PRO A 88 12.04 32.11 -22.88
N ASP A 89 11.16 31.48 -23.68
CA ASP A 89 11.48 30.23 -24.39
C ASP A 89 12.65 30.39 -25.39
N SER A 90 12.89 31.60 -25.90
CA SER A 90 14.05 31.91 -26.74
C SER A 90 15.40 31.78 -26.03
N GLU A 91 15.42 31.94 -24.71
CA GLU A 91 16.62 31.80 -23.87
C GLU A 91 16.70 30.42 -23.21
N TRP A 92 15.70 29.57 -23.40
CA TRP A 92 15.72 28.22 -22.87
C TRP A 92 16.82 27.41 -23.59
N PRO A 93 17.63 26.63 -22.85
CA PRO A 93 18.66 25.81 -23.46
C PRO A 93 18.06 24.85 -24.49
N ARG A 94 18.70 24.74 -25.65
CA ARG A 94 18.30 23.76 -26.65
C ARG A 94 18.46 22.34 -26.10
N ASP A 95 17.38 21.57 -26.15
CA ASP A 95 17.36 20.18 -25.70
C ASP A 95 18.24 19.29 -26.59
N TYR A 96 18.78 18.21 -26.01
CA TYR A 96 19.47 17.18 -26.80
C TYR A 96 18.45 16.29 -27.54
N GLU A 97 18.87 15.67 -28.64
CA GLU A 97 18.00 14.83 -29.49
C GLU A 97 17.30 13.67 -28.73
N PHE A 98 17.90 13.19 -27.64
CA PHE A 98 17.30 12.14 -26.82
C PHE A 98 16.29 12.64 -25.77
N MET A 99 16.22 13.96 -25.55
CA MET A 99 15.27 14.60 -24.65
C MET A 99 13.98 14.91 -25.42
N ASN A 100 12.84 14.88 -24.73
CA ASN A 100 11.53 15.21 -25.29
C ASN A 100 11.10 14.44 -26.57
N ILE A 101 11.70 13.28 -26.87
CA ILE A 101 11.31 12.46 -28.04
C ILE A 101 9.81 12.15 -28.05
N ARG A 102 9.18 12.30 -29.23
CA ARG A 102 7.82 11.83 -29.52
C ARG A 102 7.81 11.00 -30.81
N SER A 103 7.88 9.66 -30.70
CA SER A 103 7.75 8.79 -31.88
C SER A 103 6.32 8.70 -32.41
N LYS A 104 5.34 8.85 -31.51
CA LYS A 104 3.92 9.00 -31.79
C LYS A 104 3.34 9.97 -30.75
N PRO A 105 2.40 10.86 -31.12
CA PRO A 105 1.75 11.71 -30.14
C PRO A 105 0.99 10.86 -29.12
N PHE A 106 0.90 11.35 -27.89
CA PHE A 106 0.01 10.77 -26.89
C PHE A 106 -1.43 10.80 -27.39
N PHE A 107 -2.24 9.82 -26.96
CA PHE A 107 -3.63 9.70 -27.40
C PHE A 107 -4.60 10.62 -26.63
N TRP A 108 -4.08 11.51 -25.78
CA TRP A 108 -4.86 12.46 -24.98
C TRP A 108 -4.30 13.88 -25.12
N GLY A 109 -5.12 14.86 -24.72
CA GLY A 109 -4.72 16.27 -24.71
C GLY A 109 -4.31 16.75 -26.10
N ASP A 110 -3.19 17.47 -26.15
CA ASP A 110 -2.55 17.97 -27.38
C ASP A 110 -1.57 16.96 -28.00
N GLY A 111 -1.42 15.78 -27.38
CA GLY A 111 -0.52 14.73 -27.85
C GLY A 111 0.93 14.89 -27.40
N ASP A 112 1.27 15.94 -26.64
CA ASP A 112 2.66 16.19 -26.25
C ASP A 112 2.91 16.07 -24.74
N LYS A 113 1.93 16.47 -23.92
CA LYS A 113 2.10 16.54 -22.47
C LYS A 113 1.84 15.22 -21.76
N THR A 114 2.75 14.84 -20.85
CA THR A 114 2.61 13.68 -19.97
C THR A 114 1.60 13.94 -18.84
N LEU A 115 1.25 12.92 -18.06
CA LEU A 115 0.29 13.04 -16.96
C LEU A 115 0.74 14.02 -15.86
N PHE A 116 2.04 14.08 -15.57
CA PHE A 116 2.64 14.99 -14.59
C PHE A 116 3.55 16.01 -15.28
N TRP A 117 3.03 16.64 -16.32
CA TRP A 117 3.73 17.69 -17.06
C TRP A 117 3.62 19.05 -16.37
N ASN A 118 4.74 19.65 -16.00
CA ASN A 118 4.78 21.02 -15.50
C ASN A 118 5.44 21.94 -16.53
N PRO A 119 4.71 22.88 -17.17
CA PRO A 119 5.25 23.73 -18.23
C PRO A 119 6.37 24.67 -17.77
N VAL A 120 6.58 24.86 -16.47
CA VAL A 120 7.70 25.68 -15.97
C VAL A 120 9.04 24.95 -16.14
N VAL A 121 9.06 23.63 -15.95
CA VAL A 121 10.30 22.81 -15.89
C VAL A 121 10.39 21.75 -16.98
N ASN A 122 9.25 21.40 -17.58
CA ASN A 122 9.14 20.52 -18.74
C ASN A 122 8.60 21.37 -19.87
N ARG A 123 9.48 22.09 -20.57
CA ARG A 123 9.11 22.78 -21.81
C ARG A 123 9.49 21.87 -22.96
N HIS A 124 8.63 21.81 -23.96
CA HIS A 124 8.95 21.21 -25.24
C HIS A 124 8.94 22.35 -26.25
N ILE A 125 10.12 22.84 -26.60
CA ILE A 125 10.29 23.99 -27.47
C ILE A 125 10.68 23.45 -28.84
N GLU A 126 9.83 23.71 -29.82
CA GLU A 126 10.12 23.35 -31.20
C GLU A 126 11.24 24.28 -31.70
N HIS A 127 12.34 23.68 -32.13
CA HIS A 127 13.45 24.39 -32.75
C HIS A 127 13.35 24.16 -34.26
N ASP A 128 12.77 25.12 -34.97
CA ASP A 128 12.84 25.19 -36.42
C ASP A 128 14.26 25.61 -36.80
N ASP A 129 15.11 24.64 -37.15
CA ASP A 129 16.38 24.89 -37.84
C ASP A 129 16.19 25.05 -39.35
#